data_AF-A0A1V9VWD3-F1
#
_entry.id   AF-A0A1V9VWD3-F1
#
_cell.length_a   1.000
_cell.length_b   1.000
_cell.length_c   1.000
_cell.angle_alpha   90.00
_cell.angle_beta   90.00
_cell.angle_gamma   90.00
#
_symmetry.space_group_name_H-M   'P 1'
#
loop_
_entity.id
_entity.type
_entity.pdbx_description
1 polymer ?
#
loop_
_entity_poly.entity_id
_entity_poly.type
_entity_poly.pdbx_seq_one_letter_code
_entity_poly.pdbx_strand_id
1 'polypeptide(L)' 'MKRRMDMKKYKPNMGRANVVEGETLLFPFRTVSNEISKIIGEVVAFGETNDGLEYIEVNVGVKRNKRYVI' A
#
# COMPACT_ATOMS: atom_id res chain seq x y z
N MET A 1 18.76 -21.06 23.14
CA MET A 1 19.03 -20.18 21.98
C MET A 1 17.68 -19.81 21.35
N LYS A 2 17.35 -18.50 21.27
CA LYS A 2 16.05 -17.99 20.79
C LYS A 2 15.82 -18.37 19.31
N ARG A 3 14.68 -19.01 19.02
CA ARG A 3 14.16 -19.15 17.65
C ARG A 3 13.95 -17.74 17.08
N ARG A 4 14.69 -17.37 16.02
CA ARG A 4 14.35 -16.20 15.22
C ARG A 4 13.05 -16.54 14.51
N MET A 5 11.97 -15.86 14.90
CA MET A 5 10.73 -15.90 14.14
C MET A 5 11.03 -15.20 12.82
N ASP A 6 11.14 -15.97 11.74
CA ASP A 6 11.08 -15.43 10.39
C ASP A 6 9.70 -14.79 10.24
N MET A 7 9.63 -13.50 10.53
CA MET A 7 8.49 -12.67 10.21
C MET A 7 8.44 -12.67 8.69
N LYS A 8 7.60 -13.55 8.11
CA LYS A 8 7.27 -13.53 6.68
C LYS A 8 6.95 -12.08 6.37
N LYS A 9 7.89 -11.37 5.74
CA LYS A 9 7.67 -10.01 5.27
C LYS A 9 6.40 -10.11 4.45
N TYR A 10 5.38 -9.36 4.85
CA TYR A 10 4.18 -9.21 4.07
C TYR A 10 4.64 -8.71 2.70
N LYS A 11 4.64 -9.61 1.72
CA LYS A 11 4.80 -9.26 0.31
C LYS A 11 3.38 -8.98 -0.13
N PRO A 12 2.96 -7.71 -0.30
CA PRO A 12 1.70 -7.44 -0.96
C PRO A 12 1.74 -8.20 -2.29
N ASN A 13 0.80 -9.11 -2.47
CA ASN A 13 0.65 -9.80 -3.73
C ASN A 13 -0.31 -8.95 -4.56
N MET A 14 0.20 -7.86 -5.10
CA MET A 14 -0.48 -7.05 -6.11
C MET A 14 0.35 -7.17 -7.38
N GLY A 15 0.52 -8.40 -7.87
CA GLY A 15 1.15 -8.62 -9.17
C GLY A 15 0.34 -7.90 -10.23
N ARG A 16 0.80 -6.69 -10.63
CA ARG A 16 0.28 -5.80 -11.69
C ARG A 16 -1.15 -6.15 -12.16
N ALA A 17 -2.10 -6.17 -11.24
CA ALA A 17 -3.48 -6.47 -11.58
C ALA A 17 -4.11 -5.18 -12.08
N ASN A 18 -3.79 -4.80 -13.32
CA ASN A 18 -4.54 -3.84 -14.15
C ASN A 18 -4.97 -2.53 -13.47
N VAL A 19 -4.24 -2.02 -12.48
CA VAL A 19 -4.58 -0.74 -11.85
C VAL A 19 -4.16 0.38 -12.79
N VAL A 20 -5.06 1.33 -13.07
CA VAL A 20 -4.78 2.52 -13.88
C VAL A 20 -5.05 3.81 -13.10
N GLU A 21 -4.47 4.92 -13.55
CA GLU A 21 -4.76 6.24 -12.97
C GLU A 21 -6.25 6.58 -13.12
N GLY A 22 -6.82 7.22 -12.09
CA GLY A 22 -8.25 7.53 -11.98
C GLY A 22 -9.10 6.40 -11.38
N GLU A 23 -8.55 5.19 -11.19
CA GLU A 23 -9.30 4.12 -10.53
C GLU A 23 -9.47 4.40 -9.03
N THR A 24 -10.68 4.19 -8.54
CA THR A 24 -10.99 4.24 -7.12
C THR A 24 -10.92 2.84 -6.51
N LEU A 25 -10.03 2.66 -5.54
CA LEU A 25 -9.78 1.39 -4.87
C LEU A 25 -9.99 1.48 -3.36
N LEU A 26 -10.17 0.32 -2.73
CA LEU A 26 -10.30 0.18 -1.27
C LEU A 26 -8.99 -0.34 -0.67
N PHE A 27 -8.31 0.50 0.11
CA PHE A 27 -7.02 0.20 0.71
C PHE A 27 -7.16 -0.22 2.18
N PRO A 28 -6.76 -1.44 2.56
CA PRO A 28 -6.66 -1.81 3.97
C PRO A 28 -5.44 -1.14 4.61
N PHE A 29 -5.58 -0.69 5.85
CA PHE A 29 -4.47 -0.17 6.65
C PHE A 29 -4.65 -0.53 8.13
N ARG A 30 -3.54 -0.50 8.87
CA ARG A 30 -3.53 -0.84 10.29
C ARG A 30 -3.57 0.43 11.15
N THR A 31 -4.47 0.47 12.11
CA THR A 31 -4.62 1.59 13.05
C THR A 31 -3.60 1.50 14.19
N VAL A 32 -3.52 2.56 15.00
CA VAL A 32 -2.71 2.57 16.23
C VAL A 32 -3.22 1.53 17.25
N SER A 33 -4.52 1.24 17.25
CA SER A 33 -5.17 0.17 18.04
C SER A 33 -4.89 -1.24 17.52
N ASN A 34 -4.05 -1.40 16.49
CA ASN A 34 -3.68 -2.67 15.86
C ASN A 34 -4.84 -3.37 15.12
N GLU A 35 -5.90 -2.62 14.80
CA GLU A 35 -7.07 -3.08 14.06
C GLU A 35 -6.90 -2.84 12.55
N ILE A 36 -7.57 -3.65 11.73
CA ILE A 36 -7.59 -3.46 10.28
C ILE A 36 -8.77 -2.56 9.92
N SER A 37 -8.46 -1.39 9.39
CA SER A 37 -9.42 -0.44 8.82
C SER A 37 -9.25 -0.34 7.31
N LYS A 38 -10.17 0.34 6.63
CA LYS A 38 -10.12 0.53 5.18
C LYS A 38 -10.35 1.99 4.82
N ILE A 39 -9.72 2.44 3.75
CA ILE A 39 -9.89 3.78 3.18
C ILE A 39 -10.10 3.68 1.67
N ILE A 40 -11.02 4.48 1.13
CA ILE A 40 -11.21 4.59 -0.31
C ILE A 40 -10.27 5.66 -0.83
N GLY A 41 -9.62 5.39 -1.96
CA GLY A 41 -8.78 6.38 -2.61
C GLY A 41 -8.67 6.19 -4.11
N GLU A 42 -8.41 7.29 -4.80
CA GLU A 42 -8.19 7.33 -6.24
C GLU A 42 -6.70 7.22 -6.54
N VAL A 43 -6.32 6.35 -7.48
CA VAL A 43 -4.95 6.21 -7.96
C VAL A 43 -4.59 7.40 -8.82
N VAL A 44 -3.53 8.12 -8.48
CA VAL A 44 -3.13 9.36 -9.19
C VAL A 44 -1.75 9.28 -9.83
N ALA A 45 -0.91 8.33 -9.43
CA ALA A 45 0.39 8.10 -10.05
C ALA A 45 0.97 6.73 -9.67
N PHE A 46 1.96 6.31 -10.44
CA PHE A 46 2.81 5.15 -10.16
C PHE A 46 4.26 5.60 -10.01
N GLY A 47 5.04 4.87 -9.22
CA GLY A 47 6.47 5.17 -9.07
C GLY A 47 7.26 3.99 -8.54
N GLU A 48 8.58 4.18 -8.49
CA GLU A 48 9.53 3.23 -7.95
C GLU A 48 10.38 3.94 -6.89
N THR A 49 10.63 3.28 -5.78
CA THR A 49 11.56 3.78 -4.76
C THR A 49 13.01 3.57 -5.20
N ASN A 50 13.95 4.26 -4.57
CA ASN A 50 15.38 4.09 -4.88
C ASN A 50 15.90 2.66 -4.61
N ASP A 51 15.20 1.88 -3.77
CA ASP A 51 15.49 0.47 -3.49
C ASP A 51 14.72 -0.51 -4.40
N GLY A 52 14.05 -0.01 -5.44
CA GLY A 52 13.43 -0.81 -6.48
C GLY A 52 12.04 -1.35 -6.13
N LEU A 53 11.35 -0.76 -5.15
CA LEU A 53 9.99 -1.14 -4.79
C LEU A 53 8.99 -0.30 -5.57
N GLU A 54 8.10 -0.96 -6.31
CA GLU A 54 6.99 -0.30 -6.99
C GLU A 54 5.98 0.20 -5.95
N TYR A 55 5.41 1.38 -6.19
CA TYR A 55 4.32 1.92 -5.38
C TYR A 55 3.31 2.68 -6.24
N ILE A 56 2.10 2.82 -5.69
CA ILE A 56 1.07 3.72 -6.20
C ILE A 56 0.92 4.92 -5.28
N GLU A 57 0.68 6.09 -5.86
CA GLU A 57 0.19 7.26 -5.14
C GLU A 57 -1.33 7.32 -5.21
N VAL A 58 -1.95 7.58 -4.07
CA VAL A 58 -3.39 7.53 -3.90
C VAL A 58 -3.87 8.80 -3.22
N ASN A 59 -4.83 9.49 -3.85
CA ASN A 59 -5.57 10.57 -3.23
C ASN A 59 -6.71 10.00 -2.38
N VAL A 60 -6.68 10.27 -1.08
CA VAL A 60 -7.71 9.83 -0.11
C VAL A 60 -8.48 11.00 0.50
N GLY A 61 -8.50 12.16 -0.17
CA GLY A 61 -9.23 13.35 0.28
C GLY A 61 -8.58 14.08 1.47
N VAL A 62 -7.32 13.80 1.76
CA VAL A 62 -6.54 14.48 2.81
C VAL A 62 -5.44 15.35 2.20
N LYS A 63 -4.84 16.23 3.00
CA LYS A 63 -3.84 17.23 2.56
C LYS A 63 -2.62 16.68 1.79
N ARG A 64 -2.39 15.35 1.80
CA ARG A 64 -1.28 14.68 1.11
C ARG A 64 -1.72 13.33 0.56
N ASN A 65 -1.25 13.00 -0.65
CA ASN A 65 -1.38 11.67 -1.22
C ASN A 65 -0.69 10.63 -0.33
N LYS A 66 -1.22 9.42 -0.35
CA LYS A 66 -0.68 8.25 0.36
C LYS A 66 0.05 7.36 -0.64
N ARG A 67 1.17 6.79 -0.22
CA ARG A 67 1.92 5.81 -1.00
C ARG A 67 1.65 4.41 -0.48
N TYR A 68 1.30 3.51 -1.37
CA TYR A 68 1.12 2.09 -1.06
C TYR A 68 2.12 1.30 -1.90
N VAL A 69 3.05 0.63 -1.24
CA VAL A 69 4.01 -0.28 -1.88
C VAL A 69 3.25 -1.52 -2.35
N ILE A 70 3.49 -1.92 -3.59
CA ILE A 70 2.81 -3.04 -4.26
C ILE A 70 3.75 -4.24 -4.47
#